data_AF-A0A1I5CNU1-F1
#
_entry.id   AF-A0A1I5CNU1-F1
#
_cell.length_a   1.000
_cell.length_b   1.000
_cell.length_c   1.000
_cell.angle_alpha   90.00
_cell.angle_beta   90.00
_cell.angle_gamma   90.00
#
_symmetry.space_group_name_H-M   'P 1'
#
loop_
_entity.id
_entity.type
_entity.pdbx_description
1 polymer ?
#
loop_
_entity_poly.entity_id
_entity_poly.type
_entity_poly.pdbx_seq_one_letter_code
_entity_poly.pdbx_strand_id
1 'polypeptide(L)'
;MKPRLLAVDVGTNVSVAEWDEDALARLRGAAHQGLGDAGVLRGRPLTPVLQYAGDVLVAALAQGREVQDLAGKCLEELGGRGLPGDAELAAELGAALGTRPPTGLASLPVDLGAVAAAMDDGFQVLDPERGDVLPADEGDGLPIPPGVLPEGEDARRGSAREWLAGQGYRPAPRAL
;
A
#
# COMPACT_ATOMS: atom_id res chain seq x y z
N MET A 1 -58.58 -16.97 23.76
CA MET A 1 -57.28 -16.32 24.06
C MET A 1 -56.39 -16.41 22.82
N LYS A 2 -56.00 -15.26 22.23
CA LYS A 2 -54.90 -15.13 21.22
C LYS A 2 -53.53 -15.09 21.97
N PRO A 3 -52.36 -14.93 21.31
CA PRO A 3 -51.54 -15.92 20.59
C PRO A 3 -50.07 -15.89 21.11
N ARG A 4 -49.11 -16.59 20.47
CA ARG A 4 -47.76 -16.02 20.27
C ARG A 4 -46.94 -16.73 19.19
N LEU A 5 -46.69 -15.99 18.11
CA LEU A 5 -45.58 -16.19 17.19
C LEU A 5 -44.25 -16.06 17.96
N LEU A 6 -43.28 -16.89 17.62
CA LEU A 6 -41.86 -16.59 17.76
C LEU A 6 -41.28 -16.60 16.35
N ALA A 7 -41.01 -15.40 15.85
CA ALA A 7 -40.14 -15.18 14.73
C ALA A 7 -38.72 -15.62 15.13
N VAL A 8 -38.07 -16.42 14.28
CA VAL A 8 -36.63 -16.60 14.34
C VAL A 8 -36.05 -15.70 13.27
N ASP A 9 -35.24 -14.76 13.74
CA ASP A 9 -34.59 -13.70 13.00
C ASP A 9 -33.66 -14.29 11.92
N VAL A 10 -33.75 -13.74 10.71
CA VAL A 10 -32.91 -14.11 9.57
C VAL A 10 -31.57 -13.42 9.76
N GLY A 11 -30.55 -14.20 10.15
CA GLY A 11 -29.18 -13.73 10.22
C GLY A 11 -28.79 -13.06 8.92
N THR A 12 -28.54 -11.75 8.98
CA THR A 12 -28.06 -10.97 7.84
C THR A 12 -26.65 -11.45 7.52
N ASN A 13 -26.53 -12.30 6.50
CA ASN A 13 -25.24 -12.71 5.96
C ASN A 13 -24.66 -11.51 5.22
N VAL A 14 -23.89 -10.67 5.90
CA VAL A 14 -23.18 -9.55 5.26
C VAL A 14 -22.07 -10.18 4.42
N SER A 15 -22.31 -10.35 3.12
CA SER A 15 -21.28 -10.76 2.17
C SER A 15 -20.18 -9.70 2.18
N VAL A 16 -19.00 -10.07 2.67
CA VAL A 16 -17.81 -9.24 2.54
C VAL A 16 -17.52 -9.08 1.05
N ALA A 17 -17.39 -7.85 0.57
CA ALA A 17 -17.06 -7.63 -0.83
C ALA A 17 -15.61 -8.09 -1.08
N GLU A 18 -15.41 -8.96 -2.06
CA GLU A 18 -14.09 -9.42 -2.47
C GLU A 18 -13.38 -8.39 -3.37
N TRP A 19 -12.10 -8.62 -3.61
CA TRP A 19 -11.29 -7.85 -4.55
C TRP A 19 -11.44 -8.41 -5.96
N ASP A 20 -12.37 -7.85 -6.72
CA ASP A 20 -12.42 -8.07 -8.18
C ASP A 20 -11.41 -7.17 -8.91
N GLU A 21 -11.20 -7.45 -10.21
CA GLU A 21 -10.21 -6.74 -11.02
C GLU A 21 -10.51 -5.24 -11.14
N ASP A 22 -11.78 -4.84 -11.19
CA ASP A 22 -12.20 -3.44 -11.26
C ASP A 22 -11.87 -2.69 -9.95
N ALA A 23 -12.10 -3.33 -8.81
CA ALA A 23 -11.75 -2.79 -7.49
C ALA A 23 -10.24 -2.68 -7.33
N LEU A 24 -9.47 -3.69 -7.77
CA LEU A 24 -8.01 -3.67 -7.77
C LEU A 24 -7.47 -2.56 -8.68
N ALA A 25 -7.98 -2.44 -9.90
CA ALA A 25 -7.58 -1.38 -10.83
C ALA A 25 -7.82 0.03 -10.26
N ARG A 26 -8.97 0.25 -9.60
CA ARG A 26 -9.27 1.51 -8.90
C ARG A 26 -8.32 1.76 -7.74
N LEU A 27 -8.01 0.74 -6.95
CA LEU A 27 -7.09 0.85 -5.83
C LEU A 27 -5.67 1.18 -6.29
N ARG A 28 -5.16 0.47 -7.31
CA ARG A 28 -3.86 0.74 -7.95
C ARG A 28 -3.78 2.18 -8.43
N GLY A 29 -4.81 2.65 -9.15
CA GLY A 29 -4.88 4.03 -9.64
C GLY A 29 -4.88 5.06 -8.51
N ALA A 30 -5.66 4.83 -7.45
CA ALA A 30 -5.71 5.72 -6.29
C ALA A 30 -4.37 5.82 -5.55
N ALA A 31 -3.65 4.70 -5.39
CA ALA A 31 -2.33 4.67 -4.79
C ALA A 31 -1.28 5.38 -5.66
N HIS A 32 -1.25 5.08 -6.96
CA HIS A 32 -0.29 5.68 -7.90
C HIS A 32 -0.44 7.21 -7.98
N GLN A 33 -1.68 7.71 -7.99
CA GLN A 33 -1.98 9.14 -8.10
C GLN A 33 -1.98 9.88 -6.76
N GLY A 34 -1.93 9.17 -5.63
CA GLY A 34 -1.95 9.80 -4.30
C GLY A 34 -3.26 10.52 -3.97
N LEU A 35 -4.39 10.10 -4.56
CA LEU A 35 -5.66 10.80 -4.43
C LEU A 35 -6.26 10.73 -3.01
N GLY A 36 -5.84 9.75 -2.20
CA GLY A 36 -6.41 9.53 -0.87
C GLY A 36 -7.87 9.07 -0.91
N ASP A 37 -8.33 8.49 -2.02
CA ASP A 37 -9.68 7.92 -2.13
C ASP A 37 -9.75 6.53 -1.48
N ALA A 38 -9.96 6.53 -0.16
CA ALA A 38 -10.16 5.32 0.63
C ALA A 38 -11.57 4.69 0.43
N GLY A 39 -12.42 5.25 -0.44
CA GLY A 39 -13.77 4.75 -0.68
C GLY A 39 -13.79 3.30 -1.15
N VAL A 40 -12.82 2.91 -1.98
CA VAL A 40 -12.67 1.53 -2.49
C VAL A 40 -12.39 0.50 -1.39
N LEU A 41 -11.80 0.91 -0.27
CA LEU A 41 -11.42 0.02 0.84
C LEU A 41 -12.62 -0.37 1.74
N ARG A 42 -13.70 0.42 1.73
CA ARG A 42 -14.81 0.23 2.69
C ARG A 42 -15.51 -1.12 2.46
N GLY A 43 -15.66 -1.88 3.54
CA GLY A 43 -16.37 -3.15 3.55
C GLY A 43 -15.63 -4.33 2.89
N ARG A 44 -14.32 -4.16 2.62
CA ARG A 44 -13.43 -5.18 2.04
C ARG A 44 -12.34 -5.59 3.03
N PRO A 45 -11.82 -6.81 2.95
CA PRO A 45 -10.66 -7.22 3.75
C PRO A 45 -9.41 -6.50 3.24
N LEU A 46 -8.58 -5.98 4.15
CA LEU A 46 -7.36 -5.25 3.78
C LEU A 46 -6.20 -6.19 3.49
N THR A 47 -6.15 -7.35 4.15
CA THR A 47 -5.04 -8.31 4.13
C THR A 47 -4.43 -8.58 2.74
N PRO A 48 -5.21 -8.74 1.65
CA PRO A 48 -4.64 -9.01 0.31
C PRO A 48 -3.95 -7.81 -0.34
N VAL A 49 -4.17 -6.59 0.17
CA VAL A 49 -3.81 -5.32 -0.48
C VAL A 49 -3.21 -4.30 0.50
N LEU A 50 -2.57 -4.76 1.58
CA LEU A 50 -2.12 -3.88 2.67
C LEU A 50 -1.14 -2.80 2.21
N GLN A 51 -0.24 -3.09 1.26
CA GLN A 51 0.68 -2.11 0.72
C GLN A 51 -0.05 -1.00 -0.03
N TYR A 52 -0.99 -1.38 -0.91
CA TYR A 52 -1.84 -0.41 -1.62
C TYR A 52 -2.77 0.38 -0.70
N ALA A 53 -3.43 -0.32 0.22
CA ALA A 53 -4.35 0.29 1.17
C ALA A 53 -3.63 1.31 2.05
N GLY A 54 -2.43 0.97 2.54
CA GLY A 54 -1.64 1.89 3.36
C GLY A 54 -1.24 3.15 2.61
N ASP A 55 -0.82 3.08 1.34
CA ASP A 55 -0.49 4.28 0.55
C ASP A 55 -1.69 5.21 0.38
N VAL A 56 -2.86 4.64 0.06
CA VAL A 56 -4.11 5.42 -0.05
C VAL A 56 -4.47 6.05 1.30
N LEU A 57 -4.29 5.33 2.40
CA LEU A 57 -4.61 5.82 3.74
C LEU A 57 -3.63 6.91 4.22
N VAL A 58 -2.33 6.78 3.94
CA VAL A 58 -1.33 7.83 4.18
C VAL A 58 -1.70 9.10 3.42
N ALA A 59 -2.04 8.98 2.13
CA ALA A 59 -2.47 10.12 1.33
C ALA A 59 -3.77 10.74 1.85
N ALA A 60 -4.75 9.91 2.24
CA ALA A 60 -6.02 10.37 2.80
C ALA A 60 -5.83 11.14 4.12
N LEU A 61 -4.99 10.64 5.03
CA LEU A 61 -4.66 11.29 6.30
C LEU A 61 -3.93 12.63 6.07
N ALA A 62 -2.97 12.67 5.13
CA ALA A 62 -2.28 13.91 4.77
C ALA A 62 -3.22 14.99 4.21
N GLN A 63 -4.32 14.57 3.59
CA GLN A 63 -5.39 15.46 3.11
C GLN A 63 -6.45 15.80 4.18
N GLY A 64 -6.28 15.35 5.42
CA GLY A 64 -7.23 15.59 6.51
C GLY A 64 -8.56 14.85 6.38
N ARG A 65 -8.58 13.72 5.66
CA ARG A 65 -9.79 12.89 5.52
C ARG A 65 -9.97 12.01 6.76
N GLU A 66 -11.24 11.80 7.13
CA GLU A 66 -11.62 10.94 8.26
C GLU A 66 -11.52 9.46 7.89
N VAL A 67 -10.33 8.88 8.08
CA VAL A 67 -10.00 7.46 7.80
C VAL A 67 -9.22 6.79 8.94
N GLN A 68 -9.17 7.41 10.13
CA GLN A 68 -8.33 7.01 11.26
C GLN A 68 -8.59 5.57 11.70
N ASP A 69 -9.86 5.16 11.81
CA ASP A 69 -10.22 3.79 12.18
C ASP A 69 -9.72 2.76 11.15
N LEU A 70 -9.79 3.09 9.86
CA LEU A 70 -9.35 2.21 8.79
C LEU A 70 -7.82 2.15 8.71
N ALA A 71 -7.15 3.29 8.93
CA ALA A 71 -5.70 3.38 9.05
C ALA A 71 -5.18 2.60 10.27
N GLY A 72 -5.88 2.66 11.41
CA GLY A 72 -5.55 1.87 12.60
C GLY A 72 -5.61 0.36 12.33
N LYS A 73 -6.67 -0.11 11.64
CA LYS A 73 -6.78 -1.52 11.22
C LYS A 73 -5.67 -1.93 10.26
N CYS A 74 -5.37 -1.09 9.27
CA CYS A 74 -4.28 -1.34 8.33
C CYS A 74 -2.93 -1.45 9.06
N LEU A 75 -2.66 -0.56 10.01
CA LEU A 75 -1.46 -0.58 10.84
C LEU A 75 -1.34 -1.86 11.67
N GLU A 76 -2.44 -2.33 12.26
CA GLU A 76 -2.48 -3.59 13.01
C GLU A 76 -2.21 -4.79 12.12
N GLU A 77 -2.86 -4.88 10.95
CA GLU A 77 -2.69 -5.98 10.00
C GLU A 77 -1.26 -6.02 9.42
N LEU A 78 -0.67 -4.87 9.08
CA LEU A 78 0.74 -4.78 8.66
C LEU A 78 1.69 -5.31 9.75
N GLY A 79 1.47 -4.89 11.00
CA GLY A 79 2.27 -5.34 12.14
C GLY A 79 2.11 -6.83 12.46
N GLY A 80 0.92 -7.39 12.23
CA GLY A 80 0.64 -8.81 12.42
C GLY A 80 1.21 -9.70 11.31
N ARG A 81 1.26 -9.21 10.07
CA ARG A 81 1.73 -9.94 8.89
C ARG A 81 3.25 -9.97 8.79
N GLY A 82 3.91 -8.82 8.93
CA GLY A 82 5.37 -8.73 8.96
C GLY A 82 6.09 -9.14 7.67
N LEU A 83 5.49 -8.92 6.49
CA LEU A 83 6.16 -9.11 5.21
C LEU A 83 7.11 -7.94 4.89
N PRO A 84 8.04 -8.10 3.93
CA PRO A 84 8.88 -6.99 3.44
C PRO A 84 8.06 -5.75 3.14
N GLY A 85 8.52 -4.58 3.59
CA GLY A 85 7.84 -3.30 3.41
C GLY A 85 6.74 -3.01 4.41
N ASP A 86 6.27 -3.98 5.20
CA ASP A 86 5.20 -3.76 6.18
C ASP A 86 5.68 -2.86 7.32
N ALA A 87 6.92 -3.02 7.77
CA ALA A 87 7.49 -2.20 8.84
C ALA A 87 7.63 -0.73 8.42
N GLU A 88 8.09 -0.50 7.19
CA GLU A 88 8.26 0.82 6.59
C GLU A 88 6.89 1.51 6.45
N LEU A 89 5.91 0.84 5.86
CA LEU A 89 4.57 1.38 5.68
C LEU A 89 3.84 1.60 7.02
N ALA A 90 4.03 0.71 7.99
CA ALA A 90 3.51 0.88 9.34
C ALA A 90 4.13 2.09 10.05
N ALA A 91 5.41 2.39 9.80
CA ALA A 91 6.04 3.60 10.32
C ALA A 91 5.45 4.87 9.68
N GLU A 92 5.23 4.87 8.36
CA GLU A 92 4.59 5.97 7.64
C GLU A 92 3.14 6.20 8.10
N LEU A 93 2.33 5.15 8.20
CA LEU A 93 0.96 5.23 8.73
C LEU A 93 0.93 5.71 10.18
N GLY A 94 1.82 5.19 11.02
CA GLY A 94 1.94 5.63 12.42
C GLY A 94 2.29 7.11 12.54
N ALA A 95 3.18 7.61 11.67
CA ALA A 95 3.51 9.04 11.60
C ALA A 95 2.31 9.88 11.12
N ALA A 96 1.60 9.43 10.09
CA ALA A 96 0.40 10.10 9.59
C ALA A 96 -0.74 10.15 10.62
N LEU A 97 -0.85 9.14 11.48
CA LEU A 97 -1.77 9.08 12.61
C LEU A 97 -1.31 9.88 13.84
N GLY A 98 -0.07 10.40 13.84
CA GLY A 98 0.52 11.08 14.99
C GLY A 98 0.87 10.15 16.16
N THR A 99 0.91 8.83 15.94
CA THR A 99 1.27 7.83 16.97
C THR A 99 2.76 7.48 16.96
N ARG A 100 3.49 7.87 15.90
CA ARG A 100 4.95 7.70 15.76
C ARG A 100 5.58 8.99 15.21
N PRO A 101 6.88 9.22 15.45
CA PRO A 101 7.59 10.31 14.77
C PRO A 101 7.72 10.04 13.27
N PRO A 102 7.94 11.08 12.44
CA PRO A 102 8.28 10.91 11.02
C PRO A 102 9.54 10.04 10.84
N THR A 103 9.59 9.25 9.76
CA THR A 103 10.67 8.28 9.50
C THR A 103 12.02 8.94 9.17
N GLY A 104 12.03 10.20 8.73
CA GLY A 104 13.22 10.90 8.27
C GLY A 104 13.68 10.50 6.86
N LEU A 105 12.99 9.58 6.19
CA LEU A 105 13.28 9.17 4.81
C LEU A 105 12.88 10.25 3.81
N ALA A 106 13.70 10.44 2.77
CA ALA A 106 13.42 11.38 1.69
C ALA A 106 12.27 10.86 0.80
N SER A 107 11.31 11.72 0.47
CA SER A 107 10.23 11.37 -0.45
C SER A 107 10.75 11.25 -1.89
N LEU A 108 10.40 10.18 -2.61
CA LEU A 108 10.73 9.98 -4.02
C LEU A 108 9.47 9.62 -4.83
N PRO A 109 9.16 10.32 -5.96
CA PRO A 109 7.99 10.03 -6.79
C PRO A 109 8.17 8.75 -7.63
N VAL A 110 8.11 7.60 -6.99
CA VAL A 110 8.45 6.28 -7.56
C VAL A 110 7.26 5.35 -7.62
N ASP A 111 7.18 4.56 -8.69
CA ASP A 111 6.24 3.45 -8.78
C ASP A 111 6.89 2.17 -8.24
N LEU A 112 6.48 1.75 -7.03
CA LEU A 112 6.99 0.52 -6.42
C LEU A 112 6.64 -0.74 -7.24
N GLY A 113 5.58 -0.73 -8.05
CA GLY A 113 5.28 -1.83 -8.96
C GLY A 113 6.33 -1.95 -10.06
N ALA A 114 6.78 -0.82 -10.61
CA ALA A 114 7.86 -0.79 -11.60
C ALA A 114 9.20 -1.20 -10.99
N VAL A 115 9.51 -0.75 -9.76
CA VAL A 115 10.73 -1.19 -9.04
C VAL A 115 10.67 -2.69 -8.77
N ALA A 116 9.53 -3.23 -8.33
CA ALA A 116 9.38 -4.66 -8.10
C ALA A 116 9.54 -5.48 -9.39
N ALA A 117 8.98 -5.01 -10.51
CA ALA A 117 9.19 -5.64 -11.81
C ALA A 117 10.68 -5.65 -12.21
N ALA A 118 11.40 -4.55 -11.98
CA ALA A 118 12.84 -4.50 -12.19
C ALA A 118 13.64 -5.43 -11.27
N MET A 119 13.20 -5.65 -10.03
CA MET A 119 13.84 -6.65 -9.16
C MET A 119 13.65 -8.08 -9.68
N ASP A 120 12.52 -8.40 -10.32
CA ASP A 120 12.29 -9.71 -10.94
C ASP A 120 13.12 -9.90 -12.23
N ASP A 121 13.20 -8.87 -13.07
CA ASP A 121 13.88 -8.93 -14.37
C ASP A 121 15.41 -8.76 -14.26
N GLY A 122 15.86 -7.85 -13.38
CA GLY A 122 17.25 -7.45 -13.20
C GLY A 122 17.80 -6.51 -14.28
N PHE A 123 18.96 -5.90 -13.98
CA PHE A 123 19.73 -5.01 -14.88
C PHE A 123 19.11 -3.63 -15.13
N GLN A 124 18.33 -3.11 -14.19
CA GLN A 124 17.83 -1.73 -14.20
C GLN A 124 18.42 -0.90 -13.04
N VAL A 125 18.33 0.41 -13.19
CA VAL A 125 18.65 1.40 -12.17
C VAL A 125 17.42 2.27 -11.86
N LEU A 126 17.33 2.78 -10.65
CA LEU A 126 16.35 3.79 -10.24
C LEU A 126 16.99 5.17 -10.31
N ASP A 127 16.42 6.07 -11.11
CA ASP A 127 16.76 7.50 -11.09
C ASP A 127 16.29 8.13 -9.76
N PRO A 128 17.20 8.58 -8.87
CA PRO A 128 16.82 9.15 -7.57
C PRO A 128 16.31 10.59 -7.66
N GLU A 129 16.39 11.24 -8.82
CA GLU A 129 15.80 12.57 -9.05
C GLU A 129 14.36 12.46 -9.55
N ARG A 130 14.11 11.53 -10.49
CA ARG A 130 12.81 11.38 -11.15
C ARG A 130 11.95 10.25 -10.61
N GLY A 131 12.56 9.28 -9.93
CA GLY A 131 11.91 8.05 -9.49
C GLY A 131 11.60 7.09 -10.63
N ASP A 132 12.27 7.22 -11.79
CA ASP A 132 12.10 6.37 -12.97
C ASP A 132 13.00 5.13 -12.91
N VAL A 133 12.46 4.00 -13.34
CA VAL A 133 13.24 2.77 -13.56
C VAL A 133 13.77 2.81 -14.99
N LEU A 134 15.09 2.76 -15.14
CA LEU A 134 15.79 2.88 -16.41
C LEU A 134 16.65 1.63 -16.67
N PRO A 135 16.89 1.26 -17.94
CA PRO A 135 17.95 0.29 -18.27
C PRO A 135 19.29 0.72 -17.69
N ALA A 136 20.10 -0.23 -17.20
CA ALA A 136 21.37 0.09 -16.53
C ALA A 136 22.42 0.74 -17.45
N ASP A 137 22.30 0.61 -18.75
CA ASP A 137 23.14 1.28 -19.75
C ASP A 137 22.64 2.67 -20.15
N GLU A 138 21.44 3.06 -19.69
CA GLU A 138 20.81 4.34 -20.00
C GLU A 138 20.87 5.36 -18.85
N GLY A 139 21.29 4.97 -17.63
CA GLY A 139 21.27 5.88 -16.49
C GLY A 139 22.33 5.62 -15.40
N ASP A 140 22.78 6.70 -14.76
CA ASP A 140 23.65 6.69 -13.57
C ASP A 140 22.82 6.66 -12.27
N GLY A 141 21.88 5.71 -12.18
CA GLY A 141 20.94 5.58 -11.06
C GLY A 141 21.38 4.60 -9.96
N LEU A 142 20.50 4.40 -8.98
CA LEU A 142 20.67 3.40 -7.93
C LEU A 142 20.44 2.00 -8.51
N PRO A 143 21.41 1.06 -8.45
CA PRO A 143 21.21 -0.29 -8.97
C PRO A 143 20.07 -1.00 -8.26
N ILE A 144 19.07 -1.46 -9.02
CA ILE A 144 17.98 -2.27 -8.49
C ILE A 144 18.47 -3.71 -8.39
N PRO A 145 18.49 -4.31 -7.19
CA PRO A 145 19.03 -5.66 -7.02
C PRO A 145 18.05 -6.68 -7.64
N PRO A 146 18.55 -7.62 -8.45
CA PRO A 146 17.72 -8.75 -8.86
C PRO A 146 17.41 -9.61 -7.63
N GLY A 147 16.21 -10.18 -7.56
CA GLY A 147 15.79 -10.99 -6.42
C GLY A 147 14.65 -11.93 -6.73
N VAL A 148 14.54 -13.02 -5.95
CA VAL A 148 13.34 -13.86 -5.94
C VAL A 148 12.33 -13.19 -5.02
N LEU A 149 11.29 -12.59 -5.60
CA LEU A 149 10.29 -11.89 -4.83
C LEU A 149 9.18 -12.83 -4.31
N PRO A 150 8.52 -12.47 -3.19
CA PRO A 150 7.34 -13.18 -2.72
C PRO A 150 6.20 -13.17 -3.76
N GLU A 151 5.32 -14.17 -3.66
CA GLU A 151 4.14 -14.23 -4.50
C GLU A 151 3.14 -13.12 -4.15
N GLY A 152 2.45 -12.63 -5.18
CA GLY A 152 1.43 -11.60 -5.05
C GLY A 152 1.99 -10.18 -5.19
N GLU A 153 1.29 -9.40 -5.99
CA GLU A 153 1.64 -8.02 -6.34
C GLU A 153 1.87 -7.12 -5.10
N ASP A 154 1.03 -7.26 -4.07
CA ASP A 154 1.14 -6.52 -2.81
C ASP A 154 2.47 -6.80 -2.10
N ALA A 155 2.86 -8.07 -1.98
CA ALA A 155 4.10 -8.47 -1.32
C ALA A 155 5.34 -8.05 -2.12
N ARG A 156 5.26 -8.07 -3.45
CA ARG A 156 6.30 -7.56 -4.34
C ARG A 156 6.50 -6.05 -4.18
N ARG A 157 5.42 -5.27 -4.11
CA ARG A 157 5.47 -3.84 -3.75
C ARG A 157 6.14 -3.63 -2.39
N GLY A 158 5.82 -4.48 -1.42
CA GLY A 158 6.44 -4.45 -0.10
C GLY A 158 7.96 -4.65 -0.16
N SER A 159 8.42 -5.61 -0.97
CA SER A 159 9.86 -5.85 -1.18
C SER A 159 10.56 -4.64 -1.80
N ALA A 160 9.94 -4.00 -2.79
CA ALA A 160 10.45 -2.77 -3.38
C ALA A 160 10.48 -1.61 -2.37
N ARG A 161 9.49 -1.50 -1.48
CA ARG A 161 9.47 -0.49 -0.41
C ARG A 161 10.62 -0.69 0.58
N GLU A 162 10.82 -1.92 1.04
CA GLU A 162 11.92 -2.26 1.97
C GLU A 162 13.27 -1.88 1.37
N TRP A 163 13.51 -2.27 0.11
CA TRP A 163 14.74 -1.90 -0.59
C TRP A 163 14.91 -0.39 -0.70
N LEU A 164 13.86 0.33 -1.10
CA LEU A 164 13.89 1.78 -1.24
C LEU A 164 14.19 2.49 0.09
N ALA A 165 13.62 2.01 1.19
CA ALA A 165 13.92 2.49 2.54
C ALA A 165 15.40 2.24 2.92
N GLY A 166 15.96 1.11 2.52
CA GLY A 166 17.40 0.82 2.63
C GLY A 166 18.29 1.81 1.86
N GLN A 167 17.76 2.46 0.82
CA GLN A 167 18.44 3.54 0.08
C GLN A 167 18.21 4.92 0.70
N GLY A 168 17.45 5.04 1.80
CA GLY A 168 17.14 6.31 2.47
C GLY A 168 15.90 7.03 1.92
N TYR A 169 15.12 6.37 1.07
CA TYR A 169 13.94 6.94 0.44
C TYR A 169 12.65 6.27 0.90
N ARG A 170 11.54 7.00 0.79
CA ARG A 170 10.18 6.46 0.90
C ARG A 170 9.40 6.81 -0.36
N PRO A 171 8.44 5.97 -0.79
CA PRO A 171 7.66 6.30 -1.97
C PRO A 171 6.77 7.50 -1.69
N ALA A 172 6.63 8.35 -2.69
CA ALA A 172 5.64 9.40 -2.76
C ALA A 172 4.85 9.24 -4.08
N PRO A 173 3.58 9.69 -4.11
CA PRO A 173 2.82 9.72 -5.35
C PRO A 173 3.54 10.52 -6.44
N ARG A 174 3.43 10.08 -7.70
CA ARG A 174 3.92 10.85 -8.84
C ARG A 174 2.99 12.05 -9.07
N ALA A 175 3.49 13.25 -8.82
CA ALA A 175 2.82 14.47 -9.23
C ALA A 175 3.04 14.65 -10.74
N LEU A 176 1.95 14.63 -11.52
CA LEU A 176 1.96 15.00 -12.94
C LEU A 176 2.17 16.50 -13.11
#